data_AF-A0A5C6FWT8-F1
#
_entry.id   AF-A0A5C6FWT8-F1
#
_cell.length_a   1.000
_cell.length_b   1.000
_cell.length_c   1.000
_cell.angle_alpha   90.00
_cell.angle_beta   90.00
_cell.angle_gamma   90.00
#
_symmetry.space_group_name_H-M   'P 1'
#
loop_
_entity.id
_entity.type
_entity.pdbx_description
1 polymer ?
#
loop_
_entity_poly.entity_id
_entity_poly.type
_entity_poly.pdbx_seq_one_letter_code
_entity_poly.pdbx_strand_id
1 'polypeptide(L)'
;MNRWKAHIVDLDILYSKWHRRYSESGDMNTRLREIHTICIFALCLEHNTSQRYAVAFQPKDQNTIAPVSVDELLDATFEVREEDCDLVLVDVPEQGQTEVDHHRCQLTSFVYQPGTTEKDWVNFLKKKLSYANDDDLRLVIHCEQEGVCNYRFLSAFLCLDETNCPYSQVFLVAQIADNPAEWQCYMLYPELAILPVLTEGDANSLLRDRPRFNKQNGHE
;
A
#
# COMPACT_ATOMS: atom_id res chain seq x y z
N MET A 1 -20.95 -12.21 16.14
CA MET A 1 -19.73 -11.71 15.48
C MET A 1 -20.02 -11.61 14.00
N ASN A 2 -20.09 -10.41 13.43
CA ASN A 2 -20.23 -10.24 11.99
C ASN A 2 -18.91 -10.67 11.35
N ARG A 3 -18.93 -11.70 10.50
CA ARG A 3 -17.73 -12.15 9.76
C ARG A 3 -17.21 -10.99 8.91
N TRP A 4 -15.90 -10.75 8.95
CA TRP A 4 -15.23 -9.83 8.04
C TRP A 4 -15.34 -10.35 6.61
N LYS A 5 -15.67 -9.46 5.68
CA LYS A 5 -16.05 -9.80 4.31
C LYS A 5 -15.33 -8.85 3.36
N ALA A 6 -14.51 -9.40 2.47
CA ALA A 6 -13.70 -8.64 1.54
C ALA A 6 -13.55 -9.35 0.18
N HIS A 7 -13.28 -8.56 -0.87
CA HIS A 7 -12.80 -9.06 -2.15
C HIS A 7 -11.28 -9.14 -2.09
N ILE A 8 -10.72 -10.35 -2.12
CA ILE A 8 -9.26 -10.57 -2.12
C ILE A 8 -8.81 -10.76 -3.56
N VAL A 9 -7.83 -9.96 -3.99
CA VAL A 9 -7.32 -9.94 -5.37
C VAL A 9 -5.81 -10.17 -5.36
N ASP A 10 -5.35 -11.06 -6.23
CA ASP A 10 -3.93 -11.28 -6.48
C ASP A 10 -3.25 -10.01 -7.00
N LEU A 11 -2.01 -9.78 -6.56
CA LEU A 11 -1.24 -8.60 -6.92
C LEU A 11 -0.96 -8.51 -8.43
N ASP A 12 -0.70 -9.65 -9.11
CA ASP A 12 -0.45 -9.69 -10.56
C ASP A 12 -1.69 -9.27 -11.36
N ILE A 13 -2.86 -9.77 -10.98
CA ILE A 13 -4.14 -9.42 -11.59
C ILE A 13 -4.42 -7.93 -11.37
N LEU A 14 -4.28 -7.46 -10.13
CA LEU A 14 -4.57 -6.08 -9.76
C LEU A 14 -3.65 -5.10 -10.50
N TYR A 15 -2.35 -5.36 -10.49
CA TYR A 15 -1.35 -4.53 -11.17
C TYR A 15 -1.55 -4.53 -12.69
N SER A 16 -1.83 -5.69 -13.29
CA SER A 16 -2.10 -5.79 -14.74
C SER A 16 -3.33 -4.98 -15.16
N LYS A 17 -4.40 -5.04 -14.38
CA LYS A 17 -5.63 -4.29 -14.63
C LYS A 17 -5.43 -2.79 -14.44
N TRP A 18 -4.72 -2.40 -13.38
CA TRP A 18 -4.29 -1.02 -13.17
C TRP A 18 -3.50 -0.48 -14.36
N HIS A 19 -2.45 -1.19 -14.79
CA HIS A 19 -1.57 -0.75 -15.87
C HIS A 19 -2.31 -0.57 -17.19
N ARG A 20 -3.23 -1.50 -17.50
CA ARG A 20 -4.11 -1.38 -18.66
C ARG A 20 -4.99 -0.12 -18.59
N ARG A 21 -5.67 0.10 -17.47
CA ARG A 21 -6.56 1.27 -17.30
C ARG A 21 -5.78 2.59 -17.39
N TYR A 22 -4.61 2.66 -16.78
CA TYR A 22 -3.72 3.83 -16.86
C TYR A 22 -3.23 4.07 -18.29
N SER A 23 -2.86 3.02 -19.03
CA SER A 23 -2.40 3.14 -20.42
C SER A 23 -3.53 3.56 -21.38
N GLU A 24 -4.78 3.19 -21.09
CA GLU A 24 -5.95 3.59 -21.88
C GLU A 24 -6.38 5.04 -21.60
N SER A 25 -6.32 5.50 -20.35
CA SER A 25 -6.77 6.84 -19.96
C SER A 25 -5.68 7.91 -20.00
N GLY A 26 -4.42 7.55 -19.73
CA GLY A 26 -3.33 8.48 -19.44
C GLY A 26 -3.52 9.30 -18.15
N ASP A 27 -4.54 9.00 -17.34
CA ASP A 27 -4.89 9.73 -16.13
C ASP A 27 -4.81 8.84 -14.89
N MET A 28 -4.11 9.32 -13.87
CA MET A 28 -3.88 8.64 -12.60
C MET A 28 -4.71 9.31 -11.50
N ASN A 29 -6.00 8.99 -11.47
CA ASN A 29 -6.92 9.43 -10.42
C ASN A 29 -6.54 8.84 -9.04
N THR A 30 -7.20 9.29 -7.98
CA THR A 30 -6.89 8.88 -6.60
C THR A 30 -6.88 7.36 -6.41
N ARG A 31 -7.90 6.64 -6.91
CA ARG A 31 -7.99 5.18 -6.78
C ARG A 31 -6.84 4.49 -7.53
N LEU A 32 -6.50 4.91 -8.75
CA LEU A 32 -5.36 4.34 -9.47
C LEU A 32 -4.03 4.62 -8.76
N ARG A 33 -3.87 5.77 -8.09
CA ARG A 33 -2.68 6.06 -7.26
C ARG A 33 -2.59 5.14 -6.06
N GLU A 34 -3.70 4.94 -5.34
CA GLU A 34 -3.78 4.02 -4.21
C GLU A 34 -3.39 2.59 -4.61
N ILE A 35 -3.96 2.12 -5.73
CA ILE A 35 -3.70 0.77 -6.23
C ILE A 35 -2.25 0.60 -6.68
N HIS A 36 -1.69 1.59 -7.37
CA HIS A 36 -0.27 1.58 -7.69
C HIS A 36 0.59 1.54 -6.42
N THR A 37 0.27 2.40 -5.46
CA THR A 37 1.00 2.54 -4.19
C THR A 37 1.02 1.21 -3.43
N ILE A 38 -0.13 0.59 -3.19
CA ILE A 38 -0.20 -0.67 -2.45
C ILE A 38 0.53 -1.78 -3.21
N CYS A 39 0.46 -1.78 -4.55
CA CYS A 39 1.15 -2.77 -5.37
C CYS A 39 2.67 -2.66 -5.23
N ILE A 40 3.27 -1.48 -5.44
CA ILE A 40 4.74 -1.40 -5.29
C ILE A 40 5.17 -1.54 -3.82
N PHE A 41 4.34 -1.09 -2.86
CA PHE A 41 4.61 -1.32 -1.45
C PHE A 41 4.68 -2.81 -1.13
N ALA A 42 3.68 -3.59 -1.54
CA ALA A 42 3.68 -5.04 -1.37
C ALA A 42 4.91 -5.68 -2.02
N LEU A 43 5.24 -5.31 -3.27
CA LEU A 43 6.43 -5.82 -3.95
C LEU A 43 7.74 -5.45 -3.22
N CYS A 44 7.83 -4.28 -2.59
CA CYS A 44 8.97 -3.93 -1.76
C CYS A 44 9.10 -4.85 -0.54
N LEU A 45 7.99 -5.21 0.13
CA LEU A 45 7.99 -6.16 1.25
C LEU A 45 8.40 -7.57 0.81
N GLU A 46 8.02 -7.98 -0.39
CA GLU A 46 8.33 -9.31 -0.94
C GLU A 46 9.76 -9.43 -1.49
N HIS A 47 10.38 -8.30 -1.84
CA HIS A 47 11.68 -8.32 -2.47
C HIS A 47 12.73 -8.92 -1.53
N ASN A 48 13.35 -10.02 -1.98
CA ASN A 48 14.29 -10.84 -1.20
C ASN A 48 13.68 -11.52 0.04
N THR A 49 12.37 -11.77 0.04
CA THR A 49 11.67 -12.56 1.06
C THR A 49 10.84 -13.69 0.42
N SER A 50 10.46 -14.69 1.23
CA SER A 50 9.52 -15.73 0.80
C SER A 50 8.05 -15.31 0.94
N GLN A 51 7.79 -14.21 1.66
CA GLN A 51 6.44 -13.71 1.90
C GLN A 51 5.79 -13.26 0.60
N ARG A 52 4.47 -13.41 0.51
CA ARG A 52 3.66 -12.99 -0.63
C ARG A 52 2.39 -12.35 -0.12
N TYR A 53 1.89 -11.36 -0.83
CA TYR A 53 0.68 -10.63 -0.43
C TYR A 53 -0.42 -10.63 -1.50
N ALA A 54 -1.65 -10.54 -1.05
CA ALA A 54 -2.82 -10.17 -1.84
C ALA A 54 -3.40 -8.85 -1.31
N VAL A 55 -4.29 -8.22 -2.06
CA VAL A 55 -4.98 -6.99 -1.64
C VAL A 55 -6.45 -7.28 -1.42
N ALA A 56 -6.94 -6.95 -0.24
CA ALA A 56 -8.33 -7.08 0.14
C ALA A 56 -9.06 -5.73 0.12
N PHE A 57 -10.25 -5.74 -0.46
CA PHE A 57 -11.16 -4.61 -0.56
C PHE A 57 -12.40 -4.89 0.28
N GLN A 58 -12.61 -4.11 1.33
CA GLN A 58 -13.76 -4.27 2.20
C GLN A 58 -14.92 -3.36 1.75
N PRO A 59 -15.99 -3.89 1.14
CA PRO A 59 -17.11 -3.06 0.68
C PRO A 59 -17.88 -2.47 1.86
N LYS A 60 -18.38 -1.24 1.70
CA LYS A 60 -19.17 -0.54 2.73
C LYS A 60 -20.43 -1.31 3.15
N ASP A 61 -21.15 -1.90 2.20
CA ASP A 61 -22.25 -2.82 2.50
C ASP A 61 -21.74 -4.26 2.63
N GLN A 62 -21.68 -4.76 3.86
CA GLN A 62 -21.21 -6.12 4.18
C GLN A 62 -22.30 -7.19 3.96
N ASN A 63 -23.53 -6.77 3.62
CA ASN A 63 -24.63 -7.68 3.33
C ASN A 63 -24.61 -8.18 1.86
N THR A 64 -23.87 -7.49 0.98
CA THR A 64 -23.79 -7.77 -0.46
C THR A 64 -22.34 -8.04 -0.90
N ILE A 65 -21.79 -9.24 -0.62
CA ILE A 65 -20.59 -9.69 -1.34
C ILE A 65 -21.03 -10.43 -2.62
N ALA A 66 -21.74 -9.75 -3.51
CA ALA A 66 -21.79 -10.26 -4.88
C ALA A 66 -20.38 -10.20 -5.45
N PRO A 67 -19.90 -11.17 -6.25
CA PRO A 67 -18.60 -11.08 -6.88
C PRO A 67 -18.49 -9.77 -7.70
N VAL A 68 -17.62 -8.87 -7.27
CA VAL A 68 -17.30 -7.61 -7.95
C VAL A 68 -16.12 -7.85 -8.89
N SER A 69 -16.16 -7.28 -10.09
CA SER A 69 -15.04 -7.39 -11.01
C SER A 69 -13.85 -6.53 -10.54
N VAL A 70 -12.62 -6.93 -10.87
CA VAL A 70 -11.43 -6.10 -10.55
C VAL A 70 -11.54 -4.71 -11.19
N ASP A 71 -12.18 -4.61 -12.38
CA ASP A 71 -12.38 -3.33 -13.06
C ASP A 71 -13.28 -2.37 -12.26
N GLU A 72 -14.26 -2.89 -11.53
CA GLU A 72 -15.10 -2.13 -10.60
C GLU A 72 -14.34 -1.72 -9.33
N LEU A 73 -13.44 -2.57 -8.82
CA LEU A 73 -12.59 -2.22 -7.66
C LEU A 73 -11.61 -1.09 -7.97
N LEU A 74 -11.22 -0.95 -9.24
CA LEU A 74 -10.40 0.17 -9.72
C LEU A 74 -11.19 1.47 -9.90
N ASP A 75 -12.50 1.46 -9.74
CA ASP A 75 -13.32 2.65 -9.89
C ASP A 75 -13.25 3.54 -8.63
N ALA A 76 -13.18 4.86 -8.83
CA ALA A 76 -13.17 5.83 -7.75
C ALA A 76 -14.49 5.86 -6.96
N THR A 77 -15.57 5.35 -7.55
CA THR A 77 -16.88 5.25 -6.90
C THR A 77 -17.04 4.03 -6.00
N PHE A 78 -16.07 3.10 -5.97
CA PHE A 78 -16.12 1.97 -5.06
C PHE A 78 -15.92 2.43 -3.61
N GLU A 79 -16.98 2.35 -2.81
CA GLU A 79 -16.98 2.76 -1.40
C GLU A 79 -16.45 1.65 -0.48
N VAL A 80 -15.37 1.96 0.24
CA VAL A 80 -14.83 1.10 1.31
C VAL A 80 -15.52 1.38 2.65
N ARG A 81 -15.54 0.37 3.53
CA ARG A 81 -16.30 0.41 4.79
C ARG A 81 -15.67 1.28 5.87
N GLU A 82 -14.36 1.21 6.01
CA GLU A 82 -13.66 1.82 7.15
C GLU A 82 -13.23 3.24 6.82
N GLU A 83 -13.51 4.18 7.73
CA GLU A 83 -13.25 5.61 7.52
C GLU A 83 -11.75 5.93 7.38
N ASP A 84 -10.89 5.12 8.00
CA ASP A 84 -9.44 5.36 8.06
C ASP A 84 -8.59 4.30 7.33
N CYS A 85 -9.20 3.26 6.75
CA CYS A 85 -8.50 2.19 6.04
C CYS A 85 -8.87 2.19 4.55
N ASP A 86 -7.89 2.48 3.70
CA ASP A 86 -8.11 2.53 2.26
C ASP A 86 -8.08 1.13 1.64
N LEU A 87 -7.10 0.30 2.04
CA LEU A 87 -6.89 -1.07 1.54
C LEU A 87 -6.28 -1.96 2.63
N VAL A 88 -6.48 -3.28 2.50
CA VAL A 88 -5.89 -4.27 3.41
C VAL A 88 -4.91 -5.14 2.63
N LEU A 89 -3.68 -5.25 3.13
CA LEU A 89 -2.69 -6.19 2.60
C LEU A 89 -2.86 -7.52 3.33
N VAL A 90 -2.93 -8.63 2.60
CA VAL A 90 -3.23 -9.96 3.15
C VAL A 90 -2.06 -10.89 2.87
N ASP A 91 -1.54 -11.55 3.89
CA ASP A 91 -0.50 -12.55 3.72
C ASP A 91 -1.05 -13.75 2.93
N VAL A 92 -0.34 -14.19 1.90
CA VAL A 92 -0.66 -15.42 1.20
C VAL A 92 0.02 -16.56 1.97
N PRO A 93 -0.74 -17.42 2.66
CA PRO A 93 -0.15 -18.44 3.52
C PRO A 93 0.67 -19.44 2.70
N GLU A 94 1.83 -19.84 3.24
CA GLU A 94 2.57 -20.97 2.70
C GLU A 94 1.77 -22.27 2.91
N GLN A 95 2.02 -23.30 2.10
CA GLN A 95 1.29 -24.57 2.22
C GLN A 95 1.35 -25.14 3.65
N GLY A 96 0.20 -25.23 4.31
CA GLY A 96 0.08 -25.73 5.68
C GLY A 96 -0.07 -24.65 6.77
N GLN A 97 0.05 -23.37 6.43
CA GLN A 97 -0.34 -22.27 7.32
C GLN A 97 -1.86 -22.04 7.23
N THR A 98 -2.48 -21.80 8.39
CA THR A 98 -3.92 -21.58 8.53
C THR A 98 -4.27 -20.19 9.03
N GLU A 99 -3.34 -19.53 9.71
CA GLU A 99 -3.46 -18.13 10.11
C GLU A 99 -3.01 -17.25 8.95
N VAL A 100 -3.82 -16.22 8.68
CA VAL A 100 -3.59 -15.23 7.63
C VAL A 100 -3.54 -13.88 8.32
N ASP A 101 -2.39 -13.23 8.24
CA ASP A 101 -2.23 -11.89 8.77
C ASP A 101 -2.84 -10.87 7.80
N HIS A 102 -3.55 -9.90 8.39
CA HIS A 102 -4.20 -8.82 7.67
C HIS A 102 -3.59 -7.50 8.15
N HIS A 103 -3.08 -6.71 7.22
CA HIS A 103 -2.44 -5.44 7.52
C HIS A 103 -3.28 -4.31 6.95
N ARG A 104 -3.94 -3.55 7.82
CA ARG A 104 -4.78 -2.42 7.43
C ARG A 104 -3.90 -1.24 7.06
N CYS A 105 -4.12 -0.69 5.86
CA CYS A 105 -3.28 0.36 5.29
C CYS A 105 -4.12 1.60 4.99
N GLN A 106 -3.68 2.74 5.51
CA GLN A 106 -4.04 4.06 5.02
C GLN A 106 -2.99 4.52 4.02
N LEU A 107 -3.41 4.92 2.83
CA LEU A 107 -2.57 5.29 1.72
C LEU A 107 -2.61 6.79 1.50
N THR A 108 -1.46 7.39 1.24
CA THR A 108 -1.41 8.80 0.89
C THR A 108 -0.25 9.07 -0.06
N SER A 109 -0.44 10.02 -0.96
CA SER A 109 0.66 10.52 -1.80
C SER A 109 1.23 11.80 -1.22
N PHE A 110 2.54 11.94 -1.34
CA PHE A 110 3.27 13.19 -1.20
C PHE A 110 3.95 13.50 -2.53
N VAL A 111 3.59 14.62 -3.16
CA VAL A 111 4.18 15.02 -4.44
C VAL A 111 5.33 15.99 -4.15
N TYR A 112 6.56 15.56 -4.46
CA TYR A 112 7.73 16.41 -4.37
C TYR A 112 7.62 17.58 -5.37
N GLN A 113 8.00 18.78 -4.96
CA GLN A 113 8.06 19.94 -5.84
C GLN A 113 9.45 20.61 -5.70
N PRO A 114 9.94 21.32 -6.73
CA PRO A 114 11.14 22.13 -6.59
C PRO A 114 11.01 23.10 -5.41
N GLY A 115 11.89 22.96 -4.41
CA GLY A 115 11.86 23.75 -3.18
C GLY A 115 11.12 23.13 -2.00
N THR A 116 10.61 21.89 -2.11
CA THR A 116 10.12 21.13 -0.95
C THR A 116 11.20 21.02 0.11
N THR A 117 10.85 21.34 1.36
CA THR A 117 11.73 21.32 2.53
C THR A 117 11.30 20.23 3.54
N GLU A 118 12.15 19.94 4.52
CA GLU A 118 11.81 19.06 5.64
C GLU A 118 10.59 19.56 6.44
N LYS A 119 10.39 20.89 6.49
CA LYS A 119 9.22 21.48 7.16
C LYS A 119 7.92 21.11 6.46
N ASP A 120 7.91 21.01 5.14
CA ASP A 120 6.74 20.63 4.36
C ASP A 120 6.35 19.18 4.62
N TRP A 121 7.34 18.28 4.70
CA TRP A 121 7.15 16.91 5.11
C TRP A 121 6.59 16.79 6.53
N VAL A 122 7.13 17.54 7.49
CA VAL A 122 6.63 17.56 8.88
C VAL A 122 5.19 18.07 8.94
N ASN A 123 4.86 19.14 8.21
CA ASN A 123 3.50 19.66 8.17
C ASN A 123 2.52 18.64 7.55
N PHE A 124 2.95 17.94 6.49
CA PHE A 124 2.20 16.86 5.89
C PHE A 124 1.96 15.72 6.90
N LEU A 125 3.01 15.24 7.57
CA LEU A 125 2.90 14.17 8.58
C LEU A 125 1.99 14.60 9.73
N LYS A 126 2.17 15.79 10.30
CA LYS A 126 1.31 16.30 11.39
C LYS A 126 -0.17 16.28 11.02
N LYS A 127 -0.49 16.66 9.78
CA LYS A 127 -1.86 16.58 9.27
C LYS A 127 -2.36 15.14 9.22
N LYS A 128 -1.53 14.16 8.83
CA LYS A 128 -1.94 12.75 8.78
C LYS A 128 -2.10 12.12 10.16
N LEU A 129 -1.15 12.38 11.06
CA LEU A 129 -1.16 11.86 12.43
C LEU A 129 -2.39 12.33 13.24
N SER A 130 -3.02 13.45 12.89
CA SER A 130 -4.22 13.92 13.60
C SER A 130 -5.50 13.15 13.28
N TYR A 131 -5.51 12.27 12.27
CA TYR A 131 -6.74 11.59 11.81
C TYR A 131 -6.90 10.17 12.33
N ALA A 132 -5.80 9.43 12.55
CA ALA A 132 -5.88 8.02 12.91
C ALA A 132 -6.25 7.81 14.38
N ASN A 133 -7.18 6.88 14.63
CA ASN A 133 -7.66 6.50 15.96
C ASN A 133 -7.47 4.99 16.25
N ASP A 134 -6.55 4.34 15.52
CA ASP A 134 -6.46 2.88 15.46
C ASP A 134 -5.01 2.40 15.55
N ASP A 135 -4.71 1.67 16.63
CA ASP A 135 -3.36 1.25 17.00
C ASP A 135 -2.79 0.15 16.07
N ASP A 136 -3.59 -0.44 15.18
CA ASP A 136 -3.15 -1.47 14.21
C ASP A 136 -3.00 -0.93 12.78
N LEU A 137 -3.38 0.33 12.53
CA LEU A 137 -3.37 0.92 11.20
C LEU A 137 -1.94 1.29 10.77
N ARG A 138 -1.57 0.90 9.55
CA ARG A 138 -0.31 1.31 8.90
C ARG A 138 -0.53 2.51 8.00
N LEU A 139 0.34 3.51 8.08
CA LEU A 139 0.39 4.61 7.12
C LEU A 139 1.40 4.28 6.02
N VAL A 140 1.00 4.30 4.76
CA VAL A 140 1.89 4.15 3.60
C VAL A 140 1.89 5.45 2.79
N ILE A 141 3.05 6.11 2.76
CA ILE A 141 3.26 7.37 2.06
C ILE A 141 3.98 7.08 0.75
N HIS A 142 3.36 7.40 -0.38
CA HIS A 142 3.98 7.29 -1.71
C HIS A 142 4.56 8.63 -2.15
N CYS A 143 5.88 8.68 -2.37
CA CYS A 143 6.55 9.79 -3.04
C CYS A 143 6.68 9.45 -4.53
N GLU A 144 5.72 9.93 -5.31
CA GLU A 144 5.51 9.59 -6.73
C GLU A 144 6.56 10.17 -7.68
N GLN A 145 7.38 11.11 -7.23
CA GLN A 145 8.38 11.77 -8.05
C GLN A 145 9.75 11.64 -7.40
N GLU A 146 10.77 11.53 -8.25
CA GLU A 146 12.16 11.59 -7.81
C GLU A 146 12.40 12.90 -7.06
N GLY A 147 12.98 12.80 -5.87
CA GLY A 147 13.23 13.96 -5.03
C GLY A 147 14.07 13.61 -3.80
N VAL A 148 14.69 14.64 -3.23
CA VAL A 148 15.45 14.48 -1.99
C VAL A 148 14.46 14.29 -0.84
N CYS A 149 14.42 13.09 -0.27
CA CYS A 149 13.69 12.81 0.95
C CYS A 149 14.65 12.50 2.09
N ASN A 150 14.63 13.32 3.15
CA ASN A 150 15.41 13.08 4.36
C ASN A 150 14.66 12.11 5.29
N TYR A 151 14.53 10.85 4.86
CA TYR A 151 13.81 9.81 5.59
C TYR A 151 14.31 9.62 7.04
N ARG A 152 15.61 9.87 7.29
CA ARG A 152 16.20 9.81 8.65
C ARG A 152 15.61 10.88 9.55
N PHE A 153 15.49 12.10 9.05
CA PHE A 153 14.85 13.20 9.79
C PHE A 153 13.37 12.90 10.07
N LEU A 154 12.65 12.35 9.08
CA LEU A 154 11.23 12.00 9.26
C LEU A 154 11.03 10.87 10.28
N SER A 155 11.86 9.84 10.23
CA SER A 155 11.85 8.77 11.23
C SER A 155 12.15 9.32 12.64
N ALA A 156 13.20 10.14 12.78
CA ALA A 156 13.52 10.78 14.05
C ALA A 156 12.35 11.63 14.58
N PHE A 157 11.68 12.40 13.71
CA PHE A 157 10.50 13.17 14.07
C PHE A 157 9.34 12.30 14.56
N LEU A 158 9.07 11.17 13.91
CA LEU A 158 7.99 10.25 14.28
C LEU A 158 8.24 9.55 15.62
N CYS A 159 9.50 9.29 15.97
CA CYS A 159 9.90 8.64 17.23
C CYS A 159 10.07 9.61 18.41
N LEU A 160 9.83 10.92 18.24
CA LEU A 160 9.79 11.85 19.38
C LEU A 160 8.53 11.59 20.21
N ASP A 161 8.68 11.47 21.54
CA ASP A 161 7.56 11.27 22.48
C ASP A 161 6.43 12.30 22.29
N GLU A 162 6.77 13.54 21.94
CA GLU A 162 5.80 14.62 21.72
C GLU A 162 4.95 14.44 20.44
N THR A 163 5.43 13.68 19.46
CA THR A 163 4.74 13.48 18.18
C THR A 163 3.51 12.59 18.31
N ASN A 164 3.49 11.66 19.28
CA ASN A 164 2.38 10.74 19.54
C ASN A 164 1.86 10.07 18.26
N CYS A 165 2.70 9.28 17.58
CA CYS A 165 2.30 8.61 16.34
C CYS A 165 1.22 7.54 16.62
N PRO A 166 0.00 7.67 16.06
CA PRO A 166 -1.10 6.73 16.30
C PRO A 166 -1.03 5.46 15.45
N TYR A 167 -0.20 5.45 14.40
CA TYR A 167 -0.06 4.30 13.50
C TYR A 167 0.85 3.24 14.11
N SER A 168 0.52 1.97 13.88
CA SER A 168 1.38 0.83 14.24
C SER A 168 2.74 0.93 13.54
N GLN A 169 2.72 1.29 12.25
CA GLN A 169 3.89 1.49 11.41
C GLN A 169 3.65 2.62 10.41
N VAL A 170 4.73 3.33 10.08
CA VAL A 170 4.72 4.34 9.01
C VAL A 170 5.75 3.95 7.97
N PHE A 171 5.31 3.79 6.72
CA PHE A 171 6.15 3.47 5.58
C PHE A 171 6.23 4.65 4.61
N LEU A 172 7.39 4.83 4.01
CA LEU A 172 7.60 5.70 2.86
C LEU A 172 8.07 4.86 1.68
N VAL A 173 7.33 4.91 0.59
CA VAL A 173 7.70 4.33 -0.70
C VAL A 173 8.12 5.49 -1.59
N ALA A 174 9.41 5.59 -1.89
CA ALA A 174 9.94 6.67 -2.72
C ALA A 174 10.41 6.15 -4.07
N GLN A 175 9.97 6.78 -5.15
CA GLN A 175 10.62 6.60 -6.44
C GLN A 175 11.96 7.34 -6.44
N ILE A 176 13.05 6.61 -6.71
CA ILE A 176 14.42 7.11 -6.65
C ILE A 176 15.10 7.20 -8.03
N ALA A 177 14.48 6.60 -9.05
CA ALA A 177 14.85 6.76 -10.46
C ALA A 177 13.59 6.64 -11.34
N ASP A 178 13.60 7.29 -12.50
CA ASP A 178 12.47 7.34 -13.44
C ASP A 178 12.66 6.50 -14.71
N ASN A 179 13.90 6.26 -15.14
CA ASN A 179 14.19 5.50 -16.36
C ASN A 179 15.51 4.70 -16.29
N PRO A 180 15.47 3.39 -15.95
CA PRO A 180 14.28 2.63 -15.55
C PRO A 180 13.75 3.09 -14.19
N ALA A 181 12.49 2.80 -13.90
CA ALA A 181 11.91 3.13 -12.61
C ALA A 181 12.53 2.28 -11.49
N GLU A 182 12.90 2.94 -10.39
CA GLU A 182 13.38 2.30 -9.17
C GLU A 182 12.66 2.87 -7.95
N TRP A 183 12.30 1.99 -7.02
CA TRP A 183 11.64 2.35 -5.77
C TRP A 183 12.44 1.88 -4.56
N GLN A 184 12.40 2.70 -3.52
CA GLN A 184 12.99 2.40 -2.23
C GLN A 184 11.91 2.56 -1.16
N CYS A 185 11.64 1.47 -0.42
CA CYS A 185 10.76 1.52 0.73
C CYS A 185 11.58 1.70 2.02
N TYR A 186 11.06 2.57 2.90
CA TYR A 186 11.59 2.84 4.22
C TYR A 186 10.47 2.59 5.23
N MET A 187 10.74 1.79 6.26
CA MET A 187 9.95 1.83 7.49
C MET A 187 10.48 3.00 8.32
N LEU A 188 9.66 4.03 8.54
CA LEU A 188 10.04 5.23 9.29
C LEU A 188 9.74 5.11 10.79
N TYR A 189 8.74 4.30 11.15
CA TYR A 189 8.27 4.09 12.53
C TYR A 189 7.79 2.63 12.68
N PRO A 190 8.01 1.96 13.83
CA PRO A 190 8.62 2.49 15.07
C PRO A 190 10.15 2.55 15.05
N GLU A 191 10.79 1.82 14.14
CA GLU A 191 12.24 1.80 13.96
C GLU A 191 12.58 2.01 12.49
N LEU A 192 13.65 2.77 12.23
CA LEU A 192 14.09 3.01 10.86
C LEU A 192 14.63 1.72 10.23
N ALA A 193 13.95 1.20 9.21
CA ALA A 193 14.47 0.13 8.37
C ALA A 193 14.44 0.54 6.88
N ILE A 194 15.47 0.13 6.15
CA ILE A 194 15.58 0.37 4.70
C ILE A 194 15.43 -0.99 4.03
N LEU A 195 14.40 -1.13 3.20
CA LEU A 195 14.17 -2.37 2.46
C LEU A 195 15.11 -2.46 1.25
N PRO A 196 15.22 -3.60 0.55
CA PRO A 196 15.96 -3.64 -0.71
C PRO A 196 15.36 -2.70 -1.76
N VAL A 197 16.21 -2.08 -2.59
CA VAL A 197 15.75 -1.32 -3.77
C VAL A 197 14.98 -2.26 -4.68
N LEU A 198 13.79 -1.85 -5.11
CA LEU A 198 12.96 -2.57 -6.07
C LEU A 198 13.14 -1.92 -7.45
N THR A 199 13.78 -2.62 -8.38
CA THR A 199 13.84 -2.17 -9.78
C THR A 199 12.57 -2.56 -10.52
N GLU A 200 12.26 -1.86 -11.63
CA GLU A 200 11.19 -2.26 -12.54
C GLU A 200 11.34 -3.72 -13.03
N GLY A 201 12.57 -4.18 -13.23
CA GLY A 201 12.87 -5.57 -13.60
C GLY A 201 12.46 -6.56 -12.50
N ASP A 202 12.82 -6.28 -11.25
CA ASP A 202 12.50 -7.13 -10.10
C ASP A 202 10.99 -7.14 -9.83
N ALA A 203 10.34 -5.98 -9.90
CA ALA A 203 8.88 -5.87 -9.78
C ALA A 203 8.16 -6.77 -10.80
N ASN A 204 8.58 -6.70 -12.06
CA ASN A 204 8.03 -7.54 -13.12
C ASN A 204 8.31 -9.04 -12.90
N SER A 205 9.48 -9.40 -12.36
CA SER A 205 9.79 -10.81 -12.04
C SER A 205 8.91 -11.32 -10.90
N LEU A 206 8.82 -10.56 -9.80
CA LEU A 206 8.00 -10.89 -8.64
C LEU A 206 6.53 -11.06 -8.99
N LEU A 207 5.99 -10.25 -9.91
CA LEU A 207 4.61 -10.40 -10.39
C LEU A 207 4.39 -11.66 -11.23
N ARG A 208 5.39 -12.12 -11.99
CA ARG A 208 5.30 -13.33 -12.83
C ARG A 208 5.44 -14.62 -12.04
N ASP A 209 6.27 -14.61 -11.01
CA ASP A 209 6.65 -15.80 -10.23
C ASP A 209 5.68 -16.09 -9.07
N ARG A 210 4.50 -15.47 -9.05
CA ARG A 210 3.54 -15.60 -7.95
C ARG A 210 2.74 -16.91 -8.05
N PRO A 211 2.59 -17.65 -6.95
CA PRO A 211 1.49 -18.60 -6.84
C PRO A 211 0.18 -17.81 -6.84
N ARG A 212 -0.76 -18.17 -7.73
CA ARG A 212 -2.08 -17.55 -7.74
C ARG A 212 -2.84 -17.95 -6.50
N PHE A 213 -3.57 -17.00 -5.89
CA PHE A 213 -4.60 -17.28 -4.90
C PHE A 213 -5.78 -17.96 -5.62
N ASN A 214 -5.59 -19.23 -6.00
CA ASN A 214 -6.58 -20.00 -6.73
C ASN A 214 -7.85 -20.11 -5.89
N LYS A 215 -8.93 -19.46 -6.34
CA LYS A 215 -10.30 -19.97 -6.62
C LYS A 215 -10.94 -21.06 -5.74
N GLN A 216 -10.37 -21.43 -4.59
CA GLN A 216 -10.84 -22.52 -3.73
C GLN A 216 -11.39 -22.06 -2.38
N ASN A 217 -11.24 -20.77 -2.02
CA ASN A 217 -11.98 -20.18 -0.90
C ASN A 217 -13.07 -19.25 -1.45
N GLY A 218 -13.94 -19.82 -2.30
CA GLY A 218 -15.26 -19.25 -2.46
C GLY A 218 -15.99 -19.45 -1.14
N HIS A 219 -16.33 -18.33 -0.49
CA HIS A 219 -17.12 -18.27 0.75
C HIS A 219 -16.59 -19.09 1.92
N GLU A 220 -16.11 -18.38 2.95
CA GLU A 220 -16.53 -18.66 4.33
C GLU A 220 -16.37 -17.42 5.21
#